data_AF-A0A7W0CV18-F1
#
_entry.id   AF-A0A7W0CV18-F1
#
_cell.length_a   1.000
_cell.length_b   1.000
_cell.length_c   1.000
_cell.angle_alpha   90.00
_cell.angle_beta   90.00
_cell.angle_gamma   90.00
#
_symmetry.space_group_name_H-M   'P 1'
#
loop_
_entity.id
_entity.type
_entity.pdbx_description
1 polymer ?
#
loop_
_entity_poly.entity_id
_entity_poly.type
_entity_poly.pdbx_seq_one_letter_code
_entity_poly.pdbx_strand_id
1 'polypeptide(L)'
;MTTGDRSPDQERDEPELHEITLPVFDWLIIDAVLDNQASILASTDHGEAARELAATRRVGWDLLPDWPTEPGGFATWPRPDQTVTIALSPARWGQVADALAGAGEERLAVSILDHLG
;
A
#
# COMPACT_ATOMS: atom_id res chain seq x y z
N MET A 1 19.93 46.75 -5.67
CA MET A 1 20.51 45.44 -6.01
C MET A 1 20.04 44.47 -4.96
N THR A 2 19.10 43.62 -5.34
CA THR A 2 18.32 42.77 -4.45
C THR A 2 19.15 41.55 -4.05
N THR A 3 19.45 41.42 -2.76
CA THR A 3 19.92 40.19 -2.15
C THR A 3 18.77 39.18 -2.27
N GLY A 4 18.91 38.23 -3.19
CA GLY A 4 18.01 37.08 -3.31
C GLY A 4 18.25 36.15 -2.14
N ASP A 5 17.52 36.40 -1.06
CA ASP A 5 17.31 35.49 0.05
C ASP A 5 16.59 34.24 -0.48
N ARG A 6 17.33 33.16 -0.74
CA ARG A 6 16.73 31.84 -0.90
C ARG A 6 16.53 31.29 0.52
N SER A 7 15.28 31.29 0.97
CA SER A 7 14.85 30.55 2.15
C SER A 7 15.32 29.08 2.05
N PRO A 8 15.78 28.46 3.15
CA PRO A 8 16.24 27.07 3.17
C PRO A 8 15.09 26.05 3.23
N ASP A 9 13.84 26.49 3.15
CA ASP A 9 12.70 25.58 3.07
C ASP A 9 12.47 25.18 1.60
N GLN A 10 12.80 23.94 1.26
CA GLN A 10 12.21 23.08 0.20
C GLN A 10 13.23 22.14 -0.48
N GLU A 11 14.10 21.49 0.28
CA GLU A 11 14.23 20.04 0.06
C GLU A 11 13.03 19.41 0.75
N ARG A 12 11.89 19.32 0.05
CA ARG A 12 10.88 18.36 0.46
C ARG A 12 11.55 17.01 0.24
N ASP A 13 12.07 16.40 1.31
CA ASP A 13 12.49 15.00 1.29
C ASP A 13 11.36 14.23 0.61
N GLU A 14 11.60 13.77 -0.63
CA GLU A 14 10.72 12.79 -1.23
C GLU A 14 10.71 11.62 -0.26
N PRO A 15 9.54 11.16 0.20
CA PRO A 15 9.48 10.15 1.23
C PRO A 15 10.26 8.94 0.71
N GLU A 16 11.30 8.53 1.45
CA GLU A 16 12.09 7.36 1.12
C GLU A 16 11.13 6.20 0.92
N LEU A 17 11.07 5.70 -0.32
CA LEU A 17 10.21 4.59 -0.66
C LEU A 17 10.94 3.30 -0.30
N HIS A 18 10.25 2.44 0.41
CA HIS A 18 10.69 1.10 0.71
C HIS A 18 9.93 0.14 -0.21
N GLU A 19 10.68 -0.61 -1.02
CA GLU A 19 10.10 -1.56 -1.96
C GLU A 19 9.99 -2.95 -1.35
N ILE A 20 8.80 -3.54 -1.39
CA ILE A 20 8.58 -4.94 -1.01
C ILE A 20 8.08 -5.70 -2.23
N THR A 21 8.79 -6.78 -2.57
CA THR A 21 8.34 -7.73 -3.59
C THR A 21 7.62 -8.89 -2.92
N LEU A 22 6.38 -9.12 -3.31
CA LEU A 22 5.51 -10.12 -2.68
C LEU A 22 4.62 -10.81 -3.72
N PRO A 23 4.11 -12.03 -3.44
CA PRO A 23 3.14 -12.69 -4.30
C PRO A 23 1.90 -11.81 -4.52
N VAL A 24 1.38 -11.75 -5.74
CA VAL A 24 0.14 -11.00 -6.04
C VAL A 24 -1.01 -11.45 -5.14
N PHE A 25 -1.04 -12.72 -4.76
CA PHE A 25 -2.03 -13.22 -3.80
C PHE A 25 -1.93 -12.53 -2.42
N ASP A 26 -0.73 -12.30 -1.91
CA ASP A 26 -0.53 -11.58 -0.65
C ASP A 26 -0.93 -10.10 -0.79
N TRP A 27 -0.70 -9.48 -1.96
CA TRP A 27 -1.22 -8.13 -2.25
C TRP A 27 -2.76 -8.09 -2.21
N LEU A 28 -3.44 -9.11 -2.72
CA LEU A 28 -4.91 -9.16 -2.70
C LEU A 28 -5.47 -9.30 -1.28
N ILE A 29 -4.79 -10.05 -0.41
CA ILE A 29 -5.13 -10.13 1.02
C ILE A 29 -4.96 -8.74 1.64
N ILE A 30 -3.83 -8.07 1.40
CA ILE A 30 -3.58 -6.70 1.84
C ILE A 30 -4.69 -5.77 1.35
N ASP A 31 -5.00 -5.77 0.05
CA ASP A 31 -6.05 -4.92 -0.53
C ASP A 31 -7.39 -5.13 0.14
N ALA A 32 -7.81 -6.38 0.35
CA ALA A 32 -9.08 -6.71 1.00
C ALA A 32 -9.14 -6.21 2.45
N VAL A 33 -8.04 -6.34 3.20
CA VAL A 33 -7.95 -5.83 4.57
C VAL A 33 -8.03 -4.30 4.58
N LEU A 34 -7.26 -3.63 3.71
CA LEU A 34 -7.27 -2.17 3.61
C LEU A 34 -8.62 -1.63 3.11
N ASP A 35 -9.32 -2.34 2.22
CA ASP A 35 -10.67 -1.98 1.74
C ASP A 35 -11.67 -2.02 2.88
N ASN A 36 -11.68 -3.11 3.64
CA ASN A 36 -12.55 -3.26 4.80
C ASN A 36 -12.31 -2.16 5.84
N GLN A 37 -11.04 -1.87 6.14
CA GLN A 37 -10.69 -0.80 7.06
C GLN A 37 -11.05 0.58 6.53
N ALA A 38 -10.79 0.87 5.25
CA ALA A 38 -11.18 2.12 4.63
C ALA A 38 -12.70 2.31 4.67
N SER A 39 -13.47 1.25 4.44
CA SER A 39 -14.94 1.25 4.53
C SER A 39 -15.43 1.55 5.95
N ILE A 40 -14.84 0.91 6.97
CA ILE A 40 -15.14 1.19 8.37
C ILE A 40 -14.83 2.65 8.71
N LEU A 41 -13.62 3.12 8.37
CA LEU A 41 -13.20 4.50 8.65
C LEU A 41 -14.07 5.53 7.93
N ALA A 42 -14.49 5.25 6.69
CA ALA A 42 -15.38 6.11 5.91
C ALA A 42 -16.78 6.23 6.52
N SER A 43 -17.22 5.24 7.31
CA SER A 43 -18.49 5.28 8.05
C SER A 43 -18.41 6.05 9.38
N THR A 44 -17.22 6.56 9.72
CA THR A 44 -16.92 7.31 10.96
C THR A 44 -16.33 8.68 10.64
N ASP A 45 -15.95 9.46 11.66
CA ASP A 45 -15.32 10.78 11.49
C ASP A 45 -13.85 10.72 11.03
N HIS A 46 -13.40 9.59 10.48
CA HIS A 46 -12.02 9.32 10.05
C HIS A 46 -11.86 9.29 8.52
N GLY A 47 -12.59 10.16 7.82
CA GLY A 47 -12.59 10.20 6.34
C GLY A 47 -11.23 10.50 5.70
N GLU A 48 -10.30 11.16 6.39
CA GLU A 48 -8.93 11.35 5.90
C GLU A 48 -8.15 10.03 5.87
N ALA A 49 -8.13 9.30 6.99
CA ALA A 49 -7.50 7.99 7.08
C ALA A 49 -8.09 6.99 6.05
N ALA A 50 -9.42 7.03 5.84
CA ALA A 50 -10.05 6.23 4.80
C ALA A 50 -9.51 6.52 3.38
N ARG A 51 -9.27 7.81 3.06
CA ARG A 51 -8.68 8.21 1.78
C ARG A 51 -7.21 7.80 1.66
N GLU A 52 -6.46 7.86 2.74
CA GLU A 52 -5.07 7.40 2.76
C GLU A 52 -4.98 5.89 2.47
N LEU A 53 -5.80 5.07 3.12
CA LEU A 53 -5.85 3.62 2.84
C LEU A 53 -6.27 3.35 1.40
N ALA A 54 -7.28 4.06 0.88
CA ALA A 54 -7.68 3.96 -0.52
C ALA A 54 -6.56 4.35 -1.49
N ALA A 55 -5.77 5.38 -1.15
CA ALA A 55 -4.61 5.79 -1.94
C ALA A 55 -3.49 4.72 -1.90
N THR A 56 -3.22 4.12 -0.74
CA THR A 56 -2.27 3.00 -0.61
C THR A 56 -2.67 1.82 -1.48
N ARG A 57 -3.95 1.43 -1.46
CA ARG A 57 -4.48 0.37 -2.34
C ARG A 57 -4.29 0.70 -3.81
N ARG A 58 -4.52 1.96 -4.19
CA ARG A 58 -4.40 2.39 -5.58
C ARG A 58 -2.99 2.16 -6.14
N VAL A 59 -1.95 2.37 -5.32
CA VAL A 59 -0.55 2.13 -5.72
C VAL A 59 -0.36 0.71 -6.22
N GLY A 60 -0.82 -0.30 -5.49
CA GLY A 60 -0.62 -1.67 -5.96
C GLY A 60 -1.52 -2.05 -7.13
N TRP A 61 -2.74 -1.52 -7.22
CA TRP A 61 -3.57 -1.71 -8.42
C TRP A 61 -2.92 -1.15 -9.69
N ASP A 62 -2.28 0.01 -9.61
CA ASP A 62 -1.58 0.63 -10.75
C ASP A 62 -0.32 -0.17 -11.18
N LEU A 63 0.18 -1.06 -10.31
CA LEU A 63 1.39 -1.87 -10.53
C LEU A 63 1.10 -3.34 -10.92
N LEU A 64 -0.17 -3.75 -11.05
CA LEU A 64 -0.54 -5.11 -11.47
C LEU A 64 -0.67 -5.19 -13.00
N PRO A 65 0.36 -5.68 -13.73
CA PRO A 65 0.40 -5.61 -15.19
C PRO A 65 -0.59 -6.54 -15.90
N ASP A 66 -1.05 -7.60 -15.22
CA ASP A 66 -1.86 -8.67 -15.81
C ASP A 66 -3.25 -8.79 -15.17
N TRP A 67 -3.81 -7.70 -14.64
CA TRP A 67 -5.19 -7.73 -14.13
C TRP A 67 -6.17 -8.07 -15.27
N PRO A 68 -6.99 -9.13 -15.14
CA PRO A 68 -7.91 -9.52 -16.20
C PRO A 68 -8.95 -8.44 -16.49
N THR A 69 -9.14 -8.09 -17.77
CA THR A 69 -10.23 -7.20 -18.21
C THR A 69 -11.52 -7.94 -18.53
N GLU A 70 -11.44 -9.26 -18.71
CA GLU A 70 -12.57 -10.13 -19.07
C GLU A 70 -12.86 -11.12 -17.94
N PRO A 71 -14.13 -11.44 -17.64
CA PRO A 71 -14.52 -12.34 -16.55
C PRO A 71 -13.79 -13.70 -16.56
N GLY A 72 -13.55 -14.26 -17.75
CA GLY A 72 -12.88 -15.55 -17.89
C GLY A 72 -11.41 -15.56 -17.43
N GLY A 73 -10.73 -14.40 -17.45
CA GLY A 73 -9.32 -14.32 -17.05
C GLY A 73 -9.11 -14.43 -15.54
N PHE A 74 -10.15 -14.22 -14.72
CA PHE A 74 -10.08 -14.41 -13.28
C PHE A 74 -9.97 -15.87 -12.85
N ALA A 75 -10.34 -16.82 -13.70
CA ALA A 75 -10.32 -18.25 -13.35
C ALA A 75 -8.90 -18.79 -13.08
N THR A 76 -7.88 -18.16 -13.65
CA THR A 76 -6.47 -18.55 -13.51
C THR A 76 -5.61 -17.43 -12.93
N TRP A 77 -6.25 -16.37 -12.43
CA TRP A 77 -5.58 -15.19 -11.90
C TRP A 77 -5.78 -15.11 -10.38
N PRO A 78 -4.75 -14.72 -9.61
CA PRO A 78 -3.35 -14.51 -10.05
C PRO A 78 -2.66 -15.83 -10.40
N ARG A 79 -1.59 -15.79 -11.21
CA ARG A 79 -0.78 -16.99 -11.44
C ARG A 79 -0.03 -17.35 -10.14
N PRO A 80 0.20 -18.64 -9.82
CA PRO A 80 0.80 -19.03 -8.54
C PRO A 80 2.15 -18.36 -8.20
N ASP A 81 2.98 -18.13 -9.21
CA ASP A 81 4.32 -17.53 -9.05
C ASP A 81 4.34 -16.03 -9.41
N GLN A 82 3.18 -15.41 -9.56
CA GLN A 82 3.10 -14.00 -9.93
C GLN A 82 3.46 -13.14 -8.71
N THR A 83 4.45 -12.27 -8.88
CA THR A 83 4.87 -11.31 -7.86
C THR A 83 4.62 -9.88 -8.33
N VAL A 84 4.49 -8.98 -7.37
CA VAL A 84 4.44 -7.53 -7.58
C VAL A 84 5.43 -6.85 -6.63
N THR A 85 6.10 -5.81 -7.10
CA THR A 85 6.95 -4.96 -6.27
C THR A 85 6.20 -3.67 -5.98
N ILE A 86 5.95 -3.40 -4.70
CA ILE A 86 5.17 -2.25 -4.24
C ILE A 86 6.12 -1.30 -3.53
N ALA A 87 6.11 -0.03 -3.93
CA ALA A 87 6.90 1.02 -3.32
C ALA A 87 6.00 1.92 -2.45
N LEU A 88 6.19 1.90 -1.13
CA LEU A 88 5.48 2.75 -0.18
C LEU A 88 6.46 3.35 0.81
N SER A 89 6.11 4.46 1.45
CA SER A 89 6.91 4.97 2.57
C SER A 89 6.86 3.98 3.75
N PRO A 90 7.89 3.94 4.61
CA PRO A 90 7.90 3.11 5.81
C PRO A 90 6.65 3.30 6.69
N ALA A 91 6.17 4.53 6.82
CA ALA A 91 4.96 4.83 7.58
C ALA A 91 3.71 4.15 6.98
N ARG A 92 3.58 4.12 5.66
CA ARG A 92 2.48 3.41 4.99
C ARG A 92 2.62 1.91 5.12
N TRP A 93 3.84 1.36 5.04
CA TRP A 93 4.04 -0.06 5.32
C TRP A 93 3.69 -0.43 6.76
N GLY A 94 4.00 0.44 7.73
CA GLY A 94 3.57 0.29 9.12
C GLY A 94 2.04 0.25 9.24
N GLN A 95 1.33 1.17 8.58
CA GLN A 95 -0.13 1.15 8.53
C GLN A 95 -0.68 -0.14 7.92
N VAL A 96 -0.05 -0.68 6.87
CA VAL A 96 -0.43 -1.98 6.29
C VAL A 96 -0.22 -3.11 7.28
N ALA A 97 0.92 -3.15 7.98
CA ALA A 97 1.20 -4.18 8.98
C ALA A 97 0.21 -4.13 10.15
N ASP A 98 -0.08 -2.94 10.68
CA ASP A 98 -1.09 -2.74 11.73
C ASP A 98 -2.48 -3.18 11.27
N ALA A 99 -2.81 -2.90 10.01
CA ALA A 99 -4.08 -3.30 9.43
C ALA A 99 -4.25 -4.82 9.37
N LEU A 100 -3.21 -5.52 8.89
CA LEU A 100 -3.16 -6.97 8.82
C LEU A 100 -3.21 -7.61 10.21
N ALA A 101 -2.45 -7.09 11.17
CA ALA A 101 -2.48 -7.58 12.54
C ALA A 101 -3.88 -7.45 13.16
N GLY A 102 -4.54 -6.30 12.97
CA GLY A 102 -5.92 -6.08 13.42
C GLY A 102 -6.96 -7.00 12.75
N ALA A 103 -6.66 -7.51 11.55
CA ALA A 103 -7.50 -8.46 10.82
C ALA A 103 -7.17 -9.94 11.12
N GLY A 104 -6.14 -10.22 11.92
CA GLY A 104 -5.67 -11.58 12.23
C GLY A 104 -4.69 -12.18 11.22
N GLU A 105 -4.17 -11.39 10.27
CA GLU A 105 -3.17 -11.79 9.27
C GLU A 105 -1.74 -11.64 9.80
N GLU A 106 -1.48 -12.17 11.01
CA GLU A 106 -0.25 -11.95 11.78
C GLU A 106 1.02 -12.33 11.02
N ARG A 107 1.00 -13.45 10.29
CA ARG A 107 2.15 -13.93 9.51
C ARG A 107 2.56 -12.92 8.43
N LEU A 108 1.59 -12.34 7.75
CA LEU A 108 1.85 -11.37 6.69
C LEU A 108 2.27 -10.01 7.28
N ALA A 109 1.65 -9.61 8.39
CA ALA A 109 2.07 -8.42 9.13
C ALA A 109 3.53 -8.48 9.58
N VAL A 110 3.94 -9.58 10.23
CA VAL A 110 5.34 -9.80 10.65
C VAL A 110 6.27 -9.79 9.45
N SER A 111 5.90 -10.48 8.36
CA SER A 111 6.71 -10.49 7.14
C SER A 111 6.94 -9.09 6.57
N ILE A 112 5.94 -8.19 6.62
CA ILE A 112 6.11 -6.81 6.17
C ILE A 112 7.05 -6.05 7.11
N LEU A 113 6.86 -6.17 8.43
CA LEU A 113 7.70 -5.50 9.42
C LEU A 113 9.17 -5.94 9.31
N ASP A 114 9.43 -7.23 9.06
CA ASP A 114 10.78 -7.77 8.87
C ASP A 114 11.51 -7.13 7.67
N HIS A 115 10.79 -6.64 6.65
CA HIS A 115 11.40 -5.92 5.53
C HIS A 115 11.84 -4.51 5.93
N LEU A 116 11.17 -3.89 6.91
CA LEU A 116 11.43 -2.51 7.31
C LEU A 116 12.67 -2.33 8.20
N GLY A 117 13.15 -3.42 8.84
CA GLY A 117 14.34 -3.43 9.70
C GLY A 117 14.06 -3.31 11.20
#